data_AF-A0A3D2L4J6-F1
#
_entry.id   AF-A0A3D2L4J6-F1
#
_cell.length_a   1.000
_cell.length_b   1.000
_cell.length_c   1.000
_cell.angle_alpha   90.00
_cell.angle_beta   90.00
_cell.angle_gamma   90.00
#
_symmetry.space_group_name_H-M   'P 1'
#
loop_
_entity.id
_entity.type
_entity.pdbx_description
1 polymer ?
#
loop_
_entity_poly.entity_id
_entity_poly.type
_entity_poly.pdbx_seq_one_letter_code
_entity_poly.pdbx_strand_id
1 'polypeptide(L)'
;MPSRFSFDGALMFAFRAAHVRSFLWVFPLAFAGVFTLFSLAILIFAKDDFLQVFQTIEMLEQASVGRGDPQAVFAAILGAMEPLVGWAVFAMLGSWIIWAMFEAASQRRYVRDERFSLGFGGDEIRMMAVGLCWAVMQTLFIIVPVLMFFGAVSTAVGLAADGVTESQIASRVVGTILGAFGLWIVLFFVYAFFA
;
A
#
# COMPACT_ATOMS: atom_id res chain seq x y z
N MET A 1 -24.55 -11.79 29.36
CA MET A 1 -25.58 -12.30 28.44
C MET A 1 -25.04 -12.17 27.02
N PRO A 2 -25.14 -13.18 26.15
CA PRO A 2 -24.71 -13.01 24.76
C PRO A 2 -25.63 -11.97 24.13
N SER A 3 -25.12 -10.78 23.85
CA SER A 3 -25.87 -9.76 23.14
C SER A 3 -26.16 -10.32 21.75
N ARG A 4 -27.43 -10.61 21.47
CA ARG A 4 -27.88 -10.90 20.11
C ARG A 4 -27.47 -9.70 19.24
N PHE A 5 -26.90 -9.98 18.07
CA PHE A 5 -26.58 -8.96 17.08
C PHE A 5 -27.80 -8.06 16.88
N SER A 6 -27.62 -6.76 17.07
CA SER A 6 -28.62 -5.74 16.79
C SER A 6 -27.98 -4.63 15.99
N PHE A 7 -28.73 -4.09 15.04
CA PHE A 7 -28.23 -3.03 14.16
C PHE A 7 -27.86 -1.76 14.95
N ASP A 8 -28.67 -1.40 15.96
CA ASP A 8 -28.36 -0.33 16.91
C ASP A 8 -27.08 -0.62 17.71
N GLY A 9 -26.91 -1.88 18.15
CA GLY A 9 -25.71 -2.33 18.85
C GLY A 9 -24.47 -2.19 17.98
N ALA A 10 -24.52 -2.59 16.70
CA ALA A 10 -23.40 -2.51 15.77
C ALA A 10 -23.03 -1.05 15.45
N LEU A 11 -24.01 -0.19 15.16
CA LEU A 11 -23.77 1.22 14.84
C LEU A 11 -23.30 2.02 16.06
N MET A 12 -23.83 1.73 17.23
CA MET A 12 -23.52 2.49 18.45
C MET A 12 -22.35 1.89 19.23
N PHE A 13 -21.82 0.72 18.84
CA PHE A 13 -20.73 0.05 19.55
C PHE A 13 -19.53 0.97 19.74
N ALA A 14 -19.12 1.65 18.66
CA ALA A 14 -17.99 2.57 18.68
C ALA A 14 -18.18 3.72 19.67
N PHE A 15 -19.41 4.10 20.03
CA PHE A 15 -19.70 5.18 20.98
C PHE A 15 -20.05 4.68 22.39
N ARG A 16 -20.43 3.41 22.51
CA ARG A 16 -20.83 2.76 23.77
C ARG A 16 -19.72 1.89 24.39
N ALA A 17 -18.61 1.66 23.67
CA ALA A 17 -17.49 0.88 24.18
C ALA A 17 -16.91 1.50 25.46
N ALA A 18 -16.58 0.66 26.45
CA ALA A 18 -16.15 1.08 27.79
C ALA A 18 -14.93 2.01 27.77
N HIS A 19 -14.09 1.88 26.74
CA HIS A 19 -12.83 2.58 26.60
C HIS A 19 -12.80 3.63 25.49
N VAL A 20 -13.95 4.02 24.93
CA VAL A 20 -14.01 4.96 23.79
C VAL A 20 -13.30 6.28 24.05
N ARG A 21 -13.41 6.82 25.27
CA ARG A 21 -12.76 8.07 25.64
C ARG A 21 -11.24 7.90 25.54
N SER A 22 -10.69 6.85 26.14
CA SER A 22 -9.26 6.56 26.10
C SER A 22 -8.69 6.26 24.71
N PHE A 23 -9.54 5.91 23.73
CA PHE A 23 -9.11 5.63 22.36
C PHE A 23 -8.37 6.82 21.74
N LEU A 24 -8.92 8.03 21.88
CA LEU A 24 -8.43 9.22 21.19
C LEU A 24 -7.05 9.71 21.63
N TRP A 25 -6.50 9.19 22.74
CA TRP A 25 -5.17 9.56 23.19
C TRP A 25 -4.26 8.37 23.45
N VAL A 26 -4.74 7.24 23.96
CA VAL A 26 -3.87 6.08 24.21
C VAL A 26 -3.39 5.47 22.89
N PHE A 27 -4.32 5.20 21.97
CA PHE A 27 -3.99 4.57 20.70
C PHE A 27 -3.13 5.46 19.79
N PRO A 28 -3.53 6.71 19.44
CA PRO A 28 -2.75 7.53 18.52
C PRO A 28 -1.41 7.97 19.11
N LEU A 29 -1.29 8.17 20.43
CA LEU A 29 -0.01 8.53 21.05
C LEU A 29 0.97 7.35 21.04
N ALA A 30 0.49 6.14 21.36
CA ALA A 30 1.30 4.94 21.22
C ALA A 30 1.70 4.70 19.75
N PHE A 31 0.75 4.86 18.82
CA PHE A 31 0.99 4.72 17.38
C PHE A 31 2.05 5.71 16.91
N ALA A 32 1.86 7.00 17.19
CA ALA A 32 2.80 8.05 16.83
C ALA A 32 4.18 7.78 17.44
N GLY A 33 4.26 7.39 18.71
CA GLY A 33 5.53 7.06 19.37
C GLY A 33 6.27 5.91 18.68
N VAL A 34 5.59 4.77 18.47
CA VAL A 34 6.19 3.60 17.84
C VAL A 34 6.58 3.86 16.39
N PHE A 35 5.70 4.48 15.59
CA PHE A 35 5.98 4.79 14.19
C PHE A 35 7.11 5.82 14.05
N THR A 36 7.18 6.80 14.94
CA THR A 36 8.28 7.79 14.93
C THR A 36 9.61 7.12 15.23
N LEU A 37 9.66 6.27 16.26
CA LEU A 37 10.89 5.53 16.60
C LEU A 37 11.30 4.59 15.47
N PHE A 38 10.36 3.88 14.87
CA PHE A 38 10.60 2.99 13.74
C PHE A 38 11.13 3.75 12.51
N SER A 39 10.47 4.86 12.15
CA SER A 39 10.88 5.69 11.01
C SER A 39 12.25 6.35 11.24
N LEU A 40 12.51 6.79 12.48
CA LEU A 40 13.80 7.34 12.88
C LEU A 40 14.91 6.28 12.79
N ALA A 41 14.63 5.04 13.23
CA ALA A 41 15.58 3.94 13.11
C ALA A 41 15.92 3.69 11.63
N ILE A 42 14.92 3.59 10.75
CA ILE A 42 15.16 3.45 9.31
C ILE A 42 16.01 4.60 8.79
N LEU A 43 15.68 5.85 9.11
CA LEU A 43 16.42 7.01 8.63
C LEU A 43 17.88 7.00 9.11
N ILE A 44 18.14 6.61 10.35
CA ILE A 44 19.51 6.52 10.90
C ILE A 44 20.32 5.45 10.19
N PHE A 45 19.74 4.27 9.95
CA PHE A 45 20.46 3.14 9.37
C PHE A 45 20.57 3.23 7.84
N ALA A 46 19.59 3.81 7.17
CA ALA A 46 19.55 3.96 5.71
C ALA A 46 20.21 5.25 5.21
N LYS A 47 20.70 6.13 6.11
CA LYS A 47 21.17 7.47 5.77
C LYS A 47 22.21 7.49 4.64
N ASP A 48 23.14 6.53 4.64
CA ASP A 48 24.26 6.52 3.71
C ASP A 48 23.78 6.12 2.32
N ASP A 49 22.84 5.16 2.24
CA ASP A 49 22.18 4.77 1.00
C ASP A 49 21.31 5.89 0.43
N PHE A 50 20.58 6.62 1.29
CA PHE A 50 19.84 7.82 0.88
C PHE A 50 20.77 8.88 0.28
N LEU A 51 21.90 9.16 0.93
CA LEU A 51 22.89 10.11 0.42
C LEU A 51 23.48 9.66 -0.92
N GLN A 52 23.79 8.37 -1.07
CA GLN A 52 24.28 7.80 -2.33
C GLN A 52 23.25 7.98 -3.45
N VAL A 53 21.97 7.75 -3.16
CA VAL A 53 20.89 7.94 -4.13
C VAL A 53 20.81 9.40 -4.61
N PHE A 54 20.83 10.36 -3.69
CA PHE A 54 20.81 11.78 -4.05
C PHE A 54 22.01 12.18 -4.91
N GLN A 55 23.21 11.75 -4.54
CA GLN A 55 24.43 12.00 -5.31
C GLN A 55 24.36 11.38 -6.71
N THR A 56 23.82 10.17 -6.81
CA THR A 56 23.67 9.47 -8.10
C THR A 56 22.67 10.19 -9.00
N ILE A 57 21.54 10.67 -8.46
CA ILE A 57 20.58 11.47 -9.23
C ILE A 57 21.22 12.78 -9.70
N GLU A 58 21.95 13.48 -8.84
CA GLU A 58 22.60 14.75 -9.21
C GLU A 58 23.63 14.55 -10.33
N MET A 59 24.43 13.47 -10.25
CA MET A 59 25.35 13.10 -11.33
C MET A 59 24.61 12.77 -12.64
N LEU A 60 23.49 12.04 -12.55
CA LEU A 60 22.66 11.71 -13.71
C LEU A 60 22.04 12.95 -14.33
N GLU A 61 21.57 13.90 -13.53
CA GLU A 61 21.03 15.18 -14.00
C GLU A 61 22.09 15.95 -14.79
N GLN A 62 23.29 16.13 -14.21
CA GLN A 62 24.42 16.80 -14.89
C GLN A 62 24.84 16.08 -16.19
N ALA A 63 24.80 14.75 -16.22
CA ALA A 63 25.16 13.95 -17.39
C ALA A 63 24.04 13.82 -18.45
N SER A 64 22.79 14.09 -18.07
CA SER A 64 21.60 13.94 -18.94
C SER A 64 21.15 15.23 -19.60
N VAL A 65 21.73 16.40 -19.23
CA VAL A 65 21.60 17.65 -19.99
C VAL A 65 22.08 17.43 -21.43
N GLY A 66 21.17 17.04 -22.32
CA GLY A 66 21.44 16.77 -23.75
C GLY A 66 21.08 15.37 -24.27
N ARG A 67 20.63 14.41 -23.43
CA ARG A 67 20.16 13.10 -23.91
C ARG A 67 18.70 13.17 -24.33
N GLY A 68 18.44 12.92 -25.62
CA GLY A 68 17.10 12.91 -26.22
C GLY A 68 16.33 11.59 -26.10
N ASP A 69 16.80 10.62 -25.30
CA ASP A 69 16.11 9.34 -25.08
C ASP A 69 15.50 9.29 -23.66
N PRO A 70 14.18 9.51 -23.52
CA PRO A 70 13.48 9.46 -22.25
C PRO A 70 13.56 8.11 -21.54
N GLN A 71 13.68 7.00 -22.29
CA GLN A 71 13.68 5.66 -21.72
C GLN A 71 14.99 5.37 -20.97
N ALA A 72 16.12 5.80 -21.54
CA ALA A 72 17.44 5.68 -20.91
C ALA A 72 17.53 6.51 -19.62
N VAL A 73 16.96 7.72 -19.61
CA VAL A 73 16.91 8.58 -18.41
C VAL A 73 16.07 7.93 -17.31
N PHE A 74 14.90 7.40 -17.66
CA PHE A 74 14.02 6.74 -16.69
C PHE A 74 14.66 5.48 -16.07
N ALA A 75 15.29 4.64 -16.89
CA ALA A 75 15.99 3.46 -16.41
C ALA A 75 17.16 3.81 -15.47
N ALA A 76 17.89 4.89 -15.76
CA ALA A 76 18.98 5.34 -14.92
C ALA A 76 18.51 5.87 -13.55
N ILE A 77 17.40 6.61 -13.52
CA ILE A 77 16.80 7.08 -12.26
C ILE A 77 16.32 5.90 -11.41
N LEU A 78 15.69 4.89 -12.02
CA LEU A 78 15.28 3.68 -11.30
C LEU A 78 16.49 2.89 -10.78
N GLY A 79 17.55 2.78 -11.57
CA GLY A 79 18.80 2.15 -11.13
C GLY A 79 19.43 2.87 -9.93
N ALA A 80 19.35 4.20 -9.89
CA ALA A 80 19.83 4.98 -8.75
C ALA A 80 19.08 4.68 -7.43
N MET A 81 17.86 4.14 -7.50
CA MET A 81 17.07 3.75 -6.32
C MET A 81 17.41 2.36 -5.78
N GLU A 82 18.22 1.57 -6.48
CA GLU A 82 18.55 0.18 -6.11
C GLU A 82 18.97 0.03 -4.64
N PRO A 83 19.84 0.89 -4.06
CA PRO A 83 20.24 0.77 -2.65
C PRO A 83 19.07 0.88 -1.66
N LEU A 84 17.99 1.58 -2.02
CA LEU A 84 16.82 1.77 -1.16
C LEU A 84 15.84 0.60 -1.20
N VAL A 85 15.97 -0.34 -2.15
CA VAL A 85 15.02 -1.45 -2.30
C VAL A 85 15.00 -2.33 -1.04
N GLY A 86 16.18 -2.65 -0.48
CA GLY A 86 16.27 -3.42 0.76
C GLY A 86 15.58 -2.72 1.94
N TRP A 87 15.77 -1.39 2.06
CA TRP A 87 15.12 -0.57 3.07
C TRP A 87 13.62 -0.46 2.87
N ALA A 88 13.14 -0.38 1.63
CA ALA A 88 11.72 -0.38 1.31
C ALA A 88 11.05 -1.69 1.75
N VAL A 89 11.69 -2.84 1.49
CA VAL A 89 11.21 -4.16 1.93
C VAL A 89 11.20 -4.25 3.46
N PHE A 90 12.27 -3.81 4.11
CA PHE A 90 12.35 -3.80 5.58
C PHE A 90 11.29 -2.88 6.20
N ALA A 91 11.11 -1.68 5.67
CA ALA A 91 10.11 -0.72 6.11
C ALA A 91 8.70 -1.27 5.94
N MET A 92 8.42 -1.93 4.80
CA MET A 92 7.14 -2.58 4.53
C MET A 92 6.84 -3.69 5.55
N LEU A 93 7.78 -4.60 5.78
CA LEU A 93 7.61 -5.71 6.73
C LEU A 93 7.48 -5.21 8.18
N GLY A 94 8.31 -4.25 8.59
CA GLY A 94 8.23 -3.66 9.91
C GLY A 94 6.93 -2.90 10.14
N SER A 95 6.47 -2.12 9.14
CA SER A 95 5.18 -1.43 9.20
C SER A 95 4.01 -2.42 9.29
N TRP A 96 4.09 -3.55 8.58
CA TRP A 96 3.08 -4.61 8.64
C TRP A 96 3.00 -5.26 10.02
N ILE A 97 4.15 -5.53 10.66
CA ILE A 97 4.20 -6.04 12.04
C ILE A 97 3.60 -5.02 13.01
N ILE A 98 4.01 -3.75 12.91
CA ILE A 98 3.50 -2.67 13.78
C ILE A 98 1.99 -2.57 13.61
N TRP A 99 1.48 -2.53 12.38
CA TRP A 99 0.05 -2.52 12.10
C TRP A 99 -0.68 -3.69 12.78
N ALA A 100 -0.18 -4.92 12.64
CA ALA A 100 -0.78 -6.09 13.27
C ALA A 100 -0.79 -6.02 14.81
N MET A 101 0.28 -5.49 15.42
CA MET A 101 0.33 -5.24 16.86
C MET A 101 -0.72 -4.23 17.31
N PHE A 102 -0.89 -3.15 16.56
CA PHE A 102 -1.89 -2.12 16.88
C PHE A 102 -3.31 -2.64 16.71
N GLU A 103 -3.58 -3.46 15.69
CA GLU A 103 -4.93 -4.02 15.53
C GLU A 103 -5.26 -5.12 16.53
N ALA A 104 -4.30 -5.97 16.89
CA ALA A 104 -4.52 -6.89 17.99
C ALA A 104 -4.77 -6.13 19.32
N ALA A 105 -4.00 -5.06 19.57
CA ALA A 105 -4.17 -4.22 20.75
C ALA A 105 -5.51 -3.45 20.76
N SER A 106 -5.97 -2.98 19.60
CA SER A 106 -7.27 -2.29 19.46
C SER A 106 -8.42 -3.26 19.77
N GLN A 107 -8.38 -4.47 19.22
CA GLN A 107 -9.38 -5.50 19.49
C GLN A 107 -9.39 -5.93 20.96
N ARG A 108 -8.22 -6.16 21.56
CA ARG A 108 -8.13 -6.47 23.00
C ARG A 108 -8.78 -5.40 23.85
N ARG A 109 -8.42 -4.13 23.61
CA ARG A 109 -8.86 -3.02 24.46
C ARG A 109 -10.32 -2.62 24.24
N TYR A 110 -10.78 -2.54 23.00
CA TYR A 110 -12.07 -1.92 22.67
C TYR A 110 -13.18 -2.92 22.33
N VAL A 111 -12.83 -4.19 22.10
CA VAL A 111 -13.80 -5.27 21.85
C VAL A 111 -13.87 -6.24 23.02
N ARG A 112 -12.72 -6.61 23.60
CA ARG A 112 -12.63 -7.58 24.70
C ARG A 112 -12.51 -6.96 26.10
N ASP A 113 -12.51 -5.63 26.20
CA ASP A 113 -12.33 -4.87 27.45
C ASP A 113 -11.08 -5.28 28.26
N GLU A 114 -10.02 -5.72 27.57
CA GLU A 114 -8.73 -6.05 28.17
C GLU A 114 -7.85 -4.78 28.34
N ARG A 115 -6.66 -4.94 28.92
CA ARG A 115 -5.68 -3.83 29.01
C ARG A 115 -5.07 -3.55 27.63
N PHE A 116 -4.79 -2.28 27.35
CA PHE A 116 -4.01 -1.92 26.18
C PHE A 116 -2.56 -2.36 26.39
N SER A 117 -2.08 -3.24 25.53
CA SER A 117 -0.69 -3.69 25.53
C SER A 117 -0.24 -3.96 24.09
N LEU A 118 0.97 -3.49 23.80
CA LEU A 118 1.69 -3.85 22.59
C LEU A 118 2.58 -5.05 22.92
N GLY A 119 2.54 -6.07 22.09
CA GLY A 119 3.31 -7.28 22.24
C GLY A 119 3.30 -8.09 20.96
N PHE A 120 4.00 -9.21 20.96
CA PHE A 120 4.00 -10.14 19.83
C PHE A 120 3.59 -11.52 20.34
N GLY A 121 2.42 -11.99 19.93
CA GLY A 121 1.84 -13.25 20.36
C GLY A 121 0.94 -13.86 19.30
N GLY A 122 0.08 -14.79 19.73
CA GLY A 122 -0.80 -15.52 18.81
C GLY A 122 -1.81 -14.63 18.09
N ASP A 123 -2.32 -13.59 18.75
CA ASP A 123 -3.29 -12.66 18.16
C ASP A 123 -2.65 -11.82 17.05
N GLU A 124 -1.42 -11.34 17.26
CA GLU A 124 -0.67 -10.56 16.27
C GLU A 124 -0.32 -11.39 15.05
N ILE A 125 0.13 -12.64 15.22
CA ILE A 125 0.43 -13.55 14.10
C ILE A 125 -0.83 -13.83 13.28
N ARG A 126 -1.98 -14.03 13.94
CA ARG A 126 -3.26 -14.21 13.25
C ARG A 126 -3.63 -12.95 12.45
N MET A 127 -3.45 -11.77 13.03
CA MET A 127 -3.74 -10.52 12.36
C MET A 127 -2.80 -10.26 11.18
N MET A 128 -1.52 -10.64 11.30
CA MET A 128 -0.59 -10.66 10.18
C MET A 128 -1.10 -11.58 9.07
N ALA A 129 -1.43 -12.83 9.36
CA ALA A 129 -1.92 -13.79 8.36
C ALA A 129 -3.18 -13.28 7.63
N VAL A 130 -4.15 -12.72 8.35
CA VAL A 130 -5.33 -12.07 7.75
C VAL A 130 -4.92 -10.89 6.87
N GLY A 131 -4.04 -10.02 7.38
CA GLY A 131 -3.50 -8.90 6.62
C GLY A 131 -2.77 -9.32 5.34
N LEU A 132 -2.08 -10.48 5.35
CA LEU A 132 -1.45 -11.03 4.15
C LEU A 132 -2.49 -11.47 3.11
N CYS A 133 -3.54 -12.17 3.54
CA CYS A 133 -4.64 -12.55 2.66
C CYS A 133 -5.29 -11.31 2.03
N TRP A 134 -5.55 -10.28 2.84
CA TRP A 134 -6.06 -9.00 2.35
C TRP A 134 -5.09 -8.31 1.39
N ALA A 135 -3.80 -8.28 1.70
CA ALA A 135 -2.79 -7.67 0.84
C ALA A 135 -2.68 -8.39 -0.51
N VAL A 136 -2.73 -9.72 -0.53
CA VAL A 136 -2.75 -10.51 -1.78
C VAL A 136 -4.00 -10.18 -2.60
N MET A 137 -5.17 -10.19 -1.96
CA MET A 137 -6.43 -9.88 -2.65
C MET A 137 -6.45 -8.45 -3.18
N GLN A 138 -5.97 -7.48 -2.39
CA GLN A 138 -5.85 -6.08 -2.80
C GLN A 138 -4.84 -5.92 -3.94
N THR A 139 -3.72 -6.63 -3.89
CA THR A 139 -2.70 -6.63 -4.94
C THR A 139 -3.29 -7.12 -6.25
N LEU A 140 -4.01 -8.25 -6.25
CA LEU A 140 -4.66 -8.77 -7.45
C LEU A 140 -5.76 -7.82 -7.96
N PHE A 141 -6.55 -7.26 -7.06
CA PHE A 141 -7.60 -6.29 -7.37
C PHE A 141 -7.06 -5.01 -8.04
N ILE A 142 -5.88 -4.54 -7.63
CA ILE A 142 -5.29 -3.28 -8.14
C ILE A 142 -4.33 -3.53 -9.31
N ILE A 143 -3.34 -4.41 -9.13
CA ILE A 143 -2.23 -4.55 -10.08
C ILE A 143 -2.74 -5.08 -11.43
N VAL A 144 -3.63 -6.08 -11.44
CA VAL A 144 -4.06 -6.71 -12.69
C VAL A 144 -4.78 -5.69 -13.61
N PRO A 145 -5.82 -4.95 -13.15
CA PRO A 145 -6.43 -3.92 -13.98
C PRO A 145 -5.46 -2.78 -14.35
N VAL A 146 -4.61 -2.33 -13.42
CA VAL A 146 -3.65 -1.25 -13.69
C VAL A 146 -2.65 -1.65 -14.78
N LEU A 147 -2.13 -2.88 -14.77
CA LEU A 147 -1.25 -3.38 -15.83
C LEU A 147 -1.96 -3.45 -17.18
N MET A 148 -3.23 -3.84 -17.21
CA MET A 148 -4.03 -3.82 -18.44
C MET A 148 -4.21 -2.40 -18.98
N PHE A 149 -4.51 -1.43 -18.11
CA PHE A 149 -4.57 -0.02 -18.49
C PHE A 149 -3.24 0.48 -19.04
N PHE A 150 -2.15 0.22 -18.33
CA PHE A 150 -0.83 0.68 -18.72
C PHE A 150 -0.39 0.05 -20.06
N GLY A 151 -0.68 -1.24 -20.27
CA GLY A 151 -0.45 -1.92 -21.54
C GLY A 151 -1.29 -1.33 -22.67
N ALA A 152 -2.55 -0.98 -22.41
CA ALA A 152 -3.45 -0.36 -23.39
C ALA A 152 -2.96 1.04 -23.80
N VAL A 153 -2.55 1.86 -22.83
CA VAL A 153 -1.97 3.19 -23.07
C VAL A 153 -0.64 3.09 -23.82
N SER A 154 0.26 2.20 -23.40
CA SER A 154 1.54 1.96 -24.08
C SER A 154 1.33 1.58 -25.55
N THR A 155 0.37 0.69 -25.81
CA THR A 155 -0.03 0.30 -27.18
C THR A 155 -0.56 1.50 -27.97
N ALA A 156 -1.41 2.33 -27.36
CA ALA A 156 -1.94 3.53 -28.00
C ALA A 156 -0.83 4.51 -28.40
N VAL A 157 0.14 4.73 -27.50
CA VAL A 157 1.29 5.62 -27.73
C VAL A 157 2.17 5.07 -28.86
N GLY A 158 2.46 3.77 -28.88
CA GLY A 158 3.22 3.13 -29.96
C GLY A 158 2.56 3.29 -31.32
N LEU A 159 1.25 3.03 -31.42
CA LEU A 159 0.50 3.18 -32.66
C LEU A 159 0.41 4.65 -33.13
N ALA A 160 0.30 5.59 -32.19
CA ALA A 160 0.34 7.02 -32.52
C ALA A 160 1.71 7.45 -33.07
N ALA A 161 2.81 6.93 -32.50
CA ALA A 161 4.15 7.16 -33.01
C ALA A 161 4.35 6.59 -34.43
N ASP A 162 3.69 5.48 -34.74
CA ASP A 162 3.68 4.85 -36.08
C ASP A 162 2.77 5.57 -37.10
N GLY A 163 2.11 6.67 -36.71
CA GLY A 163 1.25 7.47 -37.59
C GLY A 163 -0.11 6.82 -37.91
N VAL A 164 -0.54 5.86 -37.09
CA VAL A 164 -1.84 5.18 -37.24
C VAL A 164 -2.99 6.15 -36.93
N THR A 165 -4.08 6.05 -37.68
CA THR A 165 -5.25 6.93 -37.48
C THR A 165 -5.93 6.69 -36.13
N GLU A 166 -6.47 7.76 -35.52
CA GLU A 166 -7.12 7.70 -34.20
C GLU A 166 -8.24 6.65 -34.11
N SER A 167 -9.03 6.49 -35.18
CA SER A 167 -10.12 5.50 -35.22
C SER A 167 -9.61 4.04 -35.12
N GLN A 168 -8.44 3.76 -35.68
CA GLN A 168 -7.80 2.45 -35.62
C GLN A 168 -7.14 2.21 -34.26
N ILE A 169 -6.62 3.26 -33.62
CA ILE A 169 -6.11 3.18 -32.24
C ILE A 169 -7.27 2.90 -31.28
N ALA A 170 -8.36 3.65 -31.40
CA ALA A 170 -9.55 3.47 -30.56
C ALA A 170 -10.11 2.04 -30.64
N SER A 171 -10.26 1.49 -31.85
CA SER A 171 -10.78 0.12 -32.02
C SER A 171 -9.90 -0.97 -31.40
N ARG A 172 -8.59 -0.73 -31.25
CA ARG A 172 -7.64 -1.68 -30.62
C ARG A 172 -7.53 -1.52 -29.11
N VAL A 173 -7.74 -0.33 -28.58
CA VAL A 173 -7.43 0.02 -27.17
C VAL A 173 -8.68 0.03 -26.29
N VAL A 174 -9.83 0.47 -26.83
CA VAL A 174 -11.08 0.63 -26.06
C VAL A 174 -11.55 -0.70 -25.47
N GLY A 175 -11.42 -1.81 -26.20
CA GLY A 175 -11.79 -3.14 -25.69
C GLY A 175 -11.00 -3.55 -24.45
N THR A 176 -9.69 -3.29 -24.44
CA THR A 176 -8.80 -3.58 -23.30
C THR A 176 -9.11 -2.70 -22.10
N ILE A 177 -9.38 -1.41 -22.32
CA ILE A 177 -9.76 -0.46 -21.25
C ILE A 177 -11.11 -0.85 -20.63
N LEU A 178 -12.13 -1.13 -21.44
CA LEU A 178 -13.43 -1.58 -20.96
C LEU A 178 -13.33 -2.95 -20.26
N GLY A 179 -12.50 -3.84 -20.79
CA GLY A 179 -12.18 -5.13 -20.16
C GLY A 179 -11.53 -4.95 -18.79
N ALA A 180 -10.60 -4.00 -18.64
CA ALA A 180 -9.97 -3.68 -17.37
C ALA A 180 -10.98 -3.13 -16.34
N PHE A 181 -11.87 -2.21 -16.75
CA PHE A 181 -12.95 -1.73 -15.88
C PHE A 181 -13.93 -2.85 -15.50
N GLY A 182 -14.33 -3.69 -16.45
CA GLY A 182 -15.21 -4.83 -16.20
C GLY A 182 -14.60 -5.83 -15.23
N LEU A 183 -13.31 -6.14 -15.42
CA LEU A 183 -12.54 -6.97 -14.49
C LEU A 183 -12.47 -6.32 -13.10
N TRP A 184 -12.30 -5.00 -13.04
CA TRP A 184 -12.25 -4.28 -11.77
C TRP A 184 -13.58 -4.38 -11.01
N ILE A 185 -14.72 -4.31 -11.71
CA ILE A 185 -16.05 -4.53 -11.12
C ILE A 185 -16.19 -5.97 -10.61
N VAL A 186 -15.76 -6.97 -11.38
CA VAL A 186 -15.83 -8.38 -10.95
C VAL A 186 -14.95 -8.62 -9.73
N LEU A 187 -13.69 -8.16 -9.77
CA LEU A 187 -12.76 -8.29 -8.67
C LEU A 187 -13.20 -7.48 -7.44
N PHE A 188 -13.95 -6.38 -7.61
CA PHE A 188 -14.52 -5.63 -6.50
C PHE A 188 -15.47 -6.49 -5.67
N PHE A 189 -16.36 -7.24 -6.31
CA PHE A 189 -17.24 -8.14 -5.58
C PHE A 189 -16.45 -9.25 -4.88
N VAL A 190 -15.49 -9.86 -5.57
CA VAL A 190 -14.64 -10.90 -4.94
C VAL A 190 -13.90 -10.31 -3.74
N TYR A 191 -13.30 -9.13 -3.89
CA TYR A 191 -12.62 -8.44 -2.78
C TYR A 191 -13.58 -8.14 -1.63
N ALA A 192 -14.75 -7.54 -1.89
CA ALA A 192 -15.71 -7.16 -0.86
C ALA A 192 -16.33 -8.36 -0.10
N PHE A 193 -16.38 -9.55 -0.70
CA PHE A 193 -16.91 -10.75 -0.04
C PHE A 193 -15.85 -11.54 0.74
N PHE A 194 -14.57 -11.47 0.35
CA PHE A 194 -13.49 -12.28 0.92
C PHE A 194 -12.48 -11.49 1.78
N ALA A 195 -12.44 -10.16 1.67
CA ALA A 195 -11.68 -9.29 2.55
C ALA A 195 -12.55 -8.87 3.74
#